data_AF-A0AAV3Q5H1-F1
#
_entry.id   AF-A0AAV3Q5H1-F1
#
_cell.length_a   1.000
_cell.length_b   1.000
_cell.length_c   1.000
_cell.angle_alpha   90.00
_cell.angle_beta   90.00
_cell.angle_gamma   90.00
#
_symmetry.space_group_name_H-M   'P 1'
#
loop_
_entity.id
_entity.type
_entity.pdbx_description
1 polymer ?
#
loop_
_entity_poly.entity_id
_entity_poly.type
_entity_poly.pdbx_seq_one_letter_code
_entity_poly.pdbx_strand_id
1 'polypeptide(L)'
;MRYVFDDIAVAGTSASRPRTFKREEAEVKDEEEKFEEESEEELDQDSDKRKGTQGIIEIENPNLVKPKNLKARDIDIGKTTELSRREREELEKQKARERYMRLQEEGKTDQAKKDLERLALIRQQRAEAAKKREEEKAAKEQKKVEGRK
;
A
#
# COMPACT_ATOMS: atom_id res chain seq x y z
N MET A 1 -10.15 -24.82 -15.01
CA MET A 1 -9.20 -24.08 -15.86
C MET A 1 -8.06 -23.59 -14.98
N ARG A 2 -6.86 -24.14 -15.15
CA ARG A 2 -5.64 -23.66 -14.46
C ARG A 2 -5.04 -22.54 -15.31
N TYR A 3 -4.95 -21.34 -14.77
CA TYR A 3 -4.32 -20.21 -15.45
C TYR A 3 -2.80 -20.39 -15.42
N VAL A 4 -2.18 -20.37 -16.60
CA VAL A 4 -0.74 -20.42 -16.81
C VAL A 4 -0.21 -19.01 -16.53
N PHE A 5 0.62 -18.87 -15.49
CA PHE A 5 1.23 -17.62 -15.08
C PHE A 5 2.73 -17.72 -15.39
N ASP A 6 3.08 -17.76 -16.67
CA ASP A 6 4.45 -17.65 -17.14
C ASP A 6 4.50 -16.60 -18.25
N ASP A 7 5.57 -15.78 -18.21
CA ASP A 7 5.94 -14.71 -19.15
C ASP A 7 5.47 -13.28 -18.83
N ILE A 8 5.83 -12.78 -17.64
CA ILE A 8 6.11 -11.34 -17.47
C ILE A 8 7.63 -11.16 -17.40
N ALA A 9 8.21 -10.78 -18.54
CA ALA A 9 9.61 -10.41 -18.65
C ALA A 9 9.98 -9.36 -17.60
N VAL A 10 11.00 -9.67 -16.80
CA VAL A 10 11.58 -8.82 -15.76
C VAL A 10 12.32 -7.65 -16.43
N ALA A 11 11.58 -6.61 -16.82
CA ALA A 11 12.13 -5.34 -17.25
C ALA A 11 12.41 -4.47 -16.01
N GLY A 12 13.60 -4.63 -15.42
CA GLY A 12 13.99 -3.83 -14.27
C GLY A 12 15.18 -4.33 -13.46
N THR A 13 15.78 -5.46 -13.79
CA THR A 13 17.00 -5.89 -13.11
C THR A 13 18.17 -4.99 -13.50
N SER A 14 18.96 -4.62 -12.50
CA SER A 14 20.20 -3.83 -12.60
C SER A 14 21.21 -4.34 -13.64
N ALA A 15 21.04 -5.57 -14.13
CA ALA A 15 21.86 -6.20 -15.16
C ALA A 15 21.75 -5.57 -16.56
N SER A 16 20.66 -4.87 -16.90
CA SER A 16 20.48 -4.27 -18.23
C SER A 16 21.03 -2.84 -18.37
N ARG A 17 21.56 -2.24 -17.29
CA ARG A 17 22.10 -0.88 -17.31
C ARG A 17 23.53 -0.87 -17.85
N PRO A 18 23.87 -0.04 -18.87
CA PRO A 18 25.24 0.07 -19.35
C PRO A 18 26.13 0.66 -18.24
N ARG A 19 27.36 0.13 -18.10
CA ARG A 19 28.33 0.53 -17.07
C ARG A 19 28.71 2.03 -17.07
N THR A 20 28.31 2.77 -18.10
CA THR A 20 28.53 4.22 -18.26
C THR A 20 27.38 5.07 -17.72
N PHE A 21 26.25 4.47 -17.32
CA PHE A 21 25.12 5.19 -16.74
C PHE A 21 25.35 5.43 -15.25
N LYS A 22 25.99 6.56 -14.91
CA LYS A 22 26.02 7.08 -13.53
C LYS A 22 24.72 7.82 -13.27
N ARG A 23 23.88 7.28 -12.39
CA ARG A 23 22.74 8.02 -11.82
C ARG A 23 23.31 8.93 -10.74
N GLU A 24 23.23 10.25 -10.92
CA GLU A 24 23.42 11.17 -9.79
C GLU A 24 22.26 10.92 -8.83
N GLU A 25 22.55 10.26 -7.72
CA GLU A 25 21.62 10.06 -6.62
C GLU A 25 21.45 11.41 -5.95
N ALA A 26 20.35 12.09 -6.26
CA ALA A 26 19.87 13.17 -5.41
C ALA A 26 19.62 12.55 -4.03
N GLU A 27 20.35 13.02 -3.02
CA GLU A 27 20.16 12.67 -1.60
C GLU A 27 18.72 13.00 -1.21
N VAL A 28 17.81 12.04 -1.39
CA VAL A 28 16.58 12.00 -0.64
C VAL A 28 17.03 11.56 0.74
N LYS A 29 16.89 12.48 1.70
CA LYS A 29 17.08 12.20 3.11
C LYS A 29 16.02 11.18 3.51
N ASP A 30 16.32 9.91 3.26
CA ASP A 30 15.58 8.77 3.78
C ASP A 30 15.79 8.81 5.30
N GLU A 31 14.86 9.48 5.99
CA GLU A 31 14.61 9.18 7.39
C GLU A 31 14.08 7.75 7.41
N GLU A 32 15.01 6.79 7.42
CA GLU A 32 14.77 5.42 7.84
C GLU A 32 14.26 5.49 9.29
N GLU A 33 12.94 5.67 9.44
CA GLU A 33 12.25 5.21 10.64
C GLU A 33 12.50 3.71 10.72
N LYS A 34 13.56 3.36 11.46
CA LYS A 34 13.84 2.04 12.01
C LYS A 34 12.62 1.62 12.83
N PHE A 35 11.61 1.06 12.18
CA PHE A 35 10.51 0.37 12.83
C PHE A 35 11.07 -0.96 13.34
N GLU A 36 11.64 -0.93 14.55
CA GLU A 36 11.85 -2.13 15.36
C GLU A 36 10.47 -2.74 15.63
N GLU A 37 10.06 -3.64 14.74
CA GLU A 37 8.98 -4.59 15.01
C GLU A 37 9.51 -5.64 15.97
N GLU A 38 9.66 -5.26 17.24
CA GLU A 38 9.83 -6.18 18.36
C GLU A 38 8.46 -6.83 18.63
N SER A 39 8.07 -7.76 17.75
CA SER A 39 6.95 -8.67 17.96
C SER A 39 7.50 -9.99 18.49
N GLU A 40 8.00 -9.97 19.73
CA GLU A 40 8.37 -11.17 20.48
C GLU A 40 7.43 -11.30 21.69
N GLU A 41 6.29 -11.95 21.48
CA GLU A 41 5.48 -12.53 22.56
C GLU A 41 4.61 -13.67 22.00
N GLU A 42 5.26 -14.75 21.53
CA GLU A 42 4.59 -16.04 21.50
C GLU A 42 4.65 -16.63 22.92
N LEU A 43 3.71 -16.21 23.77
CA LEU A 43 3.47 -16.85 25.07
C LEU A 43 2.82 -18.20 24.83
N ASP A 44 3.66 -19.21 24.60
CA ASP A 44 3.33 -20.64 24.70
C ASP A 44 2.96 -20.95 26.15
N GLN A 45 1.71 -20.63 26.51
CA GLN A 45 1.16 -20.84 27.86
C GLN A 45 0.69 -22.29 28.02
N ASP A 46 1.60 -23.24 27.80
CA ASP A 46 1.38 -24.64 28.17
C ASP A 46 2.31 -25.02 29.34
N SER A 47 1.73 -24.88 30.53
CA SER A 47 2.20 -25.44 31.80
C SER A 47 3.51 -24.86 32.38
N ASP A 48 3.41 -23.64 32.92
CA ASP A 48 4.34 -23.16 33.95
C ASP A 48 4.33 -24.13 35.15
N LYS A 49 5.24 -25.10 35.13
CA LYS A 49 5.68 -25.82 36.32
C LYS A 49 6.31 -24.79 37.24
N ARG A 50 5.47 -24.18 38.10
CA ARG A 50 5.89 -23.14 39.06
C ARG A 50 7.13 -23.63 39.80
N LYS A 51 8.23 -22.90 39.66
CA LYS A 51 9.54 -23.29 40.20
C LYS A 51 9.61 -22.90 41.68
N GLY A 52 10.04 -23.83 42.53
CA GLY A 52 10.27 -23.57 43.96
C GLY A 52 8.98 -23.42 44.78
N THR A 53 8.97 -22.51 45.75
CA THR A 53 7.89 -22.33 46.73
C THR A 53 6.65 -21.60 46.20
N GLN A 54 6.68 -21.14 44.94
CA GLN A 54 5.56 -20.46 44.27
C GLN A 54 4.28 -21.31 44.12
N GLY A 55 4.39 -22.64 44.28
CA GLY A 55 3.24 -23.54 44.35
C GLY A 55 2.65 -23.73 45.75
N ILE A 56 3.38 -23.35 46.80
CA ILE A 56 3.01 -23.55 48.22
C ILE A 56 2.28 -22.31 48.76
N ILE A 57 2.60 -21.13 48.24
CA ILE A 57 1.96 -19.87 48.64
C ILE A 57 0.71 -19.66 47.78
N GLU A 58 -0.46 -19.73 48.40
CA GLU A 58 -1.74 -19.44 47.75
C GLU A 58 -1.86 -17.93 47.49
N ILE A 59 -1.86 -17.55 46.22
CA ILE A 59 -2.04 -16.15 45.81
C ILE A 59 -3.54 -15.82 45.89
N GLU A 60 -4.00 -15.37 47.06
CA GLU A 60 -5.35 -14.83 47.27
C GLU A 60 -5.44 -13.37 46.82
N ASN A 61 -5.08 -13.08 45.56
CA ASN A 61 -5.32 -11.75 45.02
C ASN A 61 -6.79 -11.66 44.57
N PRO A 62 -7.62 -10.81 45.19
CA PRO A 62 -9.04 -10.67 44.85
C PRO A 62 -9.27 -10.14 43.41
N ASN A 63 -8.27 -9.51 42.80
CA ASN A 63 -8.27 -9.09 41.40
C ASN A 63 -7.59 -10.11 40.46
N LEU A 64 -7.26 -11.33 40.93
CA LEU A 64 -6.72 -12.38 40.08
C LEU A 64 -7.83 -12.92 39.16
N VAL A 65 -8.03 -12.24 38.04
CA VAL A 65 -8.98 -12.66 37.01
C VAL A 65 -8.44 -13.94 36.37
N LYS A 66 -8.98 -15.09 36.79
CA LYS A 66 -8.70 -16.37 36.14
C LYS A 66 -9.19 -16.29 34.68
N PRO A 67 -8.38 -16.69 33.68
CA PRO A 67 -8.83 -16.70 32.31
C PRO A 67 -10.03 -17.65 32.18
N LYS A 68 -11.18 -17.11 31.74
CA LYS A 68 -12.38 -17.89 31.46
C LYS A 68 -12.33 -18.30 29.99
N ASN A 69 -12.19 -19.60 29.73
CA ASN A 69 -12.27 -20.15 28.39
C ASN A 69 -13.73 -20.11 27.91
N LEU A 70 -14.14 -19.01 27.27
CA LEU A 70 -15.45 -18.90 26.64
C LEU A 70 -15.44 -19.65 25.30
N LYS A 71 -16.48 -20.43 25.05
CA LYS A 71 -16.65 -21.14 23.78
C LYS A 71 -17.19 -20.17 22.74
N ALA A 72 -16.71 -20.28 21.50
CA ALA A 72 -17.11 -19.40 20.39
C ALA A 72 -18.64 -19.34 20.13
N ARG A 73 -19.41 -20.31 20.65
CA ARG A 73 -20.87 -20.36 20.53
C ARG A 73 -21.62 -19.45 21.51
N ASP A 74 -20.97 -19.03 22.59
CA ASP A 74 -21.56 -18.18 23.63
C ASP A 74 -21.23 -16.69 23.43
N ILE A 75 -20.54 -16.36 22.34
CA ILE A 75 -20.22 -14.98 21.94
C ILE A 75 -21.45 -14.40 21.25
N ASP A 76 -22.13 -13.49 21.95
CA ASP A 76 -23.33 -12.82 21.47
C ASP A 76 -22.96 -11.64 20.55
N ILE A 77 -22.86 -11.92 19.25
CA ILE A 77 -22.46 -10.98 18.18
C ILE A 77 -23.45 -9.79 18.07
N GLY A 78 -24.66 -9.90 18.65
CA GLY A 78 -25.70 -8.87 18.62
C GLY A 78 -25.56 -7.78 19.69
N LYS A 79 -24.70 -7.97 20.69
CA LYS A 79 -24.38 -6.90 21.65
C LYS A 79 -23.33 -6.02 21.02
N THR A 80 -23.72 -4.83 20.58
CA THR A 80 -22.77 -3.75 20.31
C THR A 80 -22.08 -3.42 21.63
N THR A 81 -21.01 -4.16 21.94
CA THR A 81 -20.02 -3.72 22.90
C THR A 81 -19.63 -2.35 22.41
N GLU A 82 -20.01 -1.31 23.15
CA GLU A 82 -19.64 0.05 22.83
C GLU A 82 -18.13 0.04 22.62
N LEU A 83 -17.71 0.14 21.35
CA LEU A 83 -16.31 0.09 20.96
C LEU A 83 -15.54 0.92 21.97
N SER A 84 -14.54 0.29 22.60
CA SER A 84 -13.74 0.91 23.63
C SER A 84 -13.27 2.27 23.11
N ARG A 85 -13.15 3.29 23.95
CA ARG A 85 -12.75 4.64 23.50
C ARG A 85 -11.54 4.60 22.56
N ARG A 86 -10.61 3.68 22.83
CA ARG A 86 -9.45 3.36 21.99
C ARG A 86 -9.81 2.84 20.60
N GLU A 87 -10.71 1.87 20.51
CA GLU A 87 -11.14 1.26 19.24
C GLU A 87 -11.89 2.27 18.36
N ARG A 88 -12.64 3.20 18.95
CA ARG A 88 -13.30 4.27 18.18
C ARG A 88 -12.30 5.22 17.55
N GLU A 89 -11.31 5.65 18.33
CA GLU A 89 -10.25 6.54 17.85
C GLU A 89 -9.38 5.87 16.77
N GLU A 90 -9.08 4.57 16.91
CA GLU A 90 -8.35 3.80 15.91
C GLU A 90 -9.14 3.66 14.60
N LEU A 91 -10.44 3.36 14.65
CA LEU A 91 -11.29 3.30 13.48
C LEU A 91 -11.47 4.66 12.81
N GLU A 92 -11.57 5.74 13.58
CA GLU A 92 -11.62 7.10 13.03
C GLU A 92 -10.29 7.46 12.35
N LYS A 93 -9.15 7.09 12.94
CA LYS A 93 -7.83 7.27 12.32
C LYS A 93 -7.69 6.48 11.02
N GLN A 94 -8.19 5.25 10.99
CA GLN A 94 -8.22 4.44 9.77
C GLN A 94 -9.12 5.07 8.71
N LYS A 95 -10.36 5.44 9.05
CA LYS A 95 -11.30 6.12 8.14
C LYS A 95 -10.76 7.45 7.61
N ALA A 96 -10.05 8.21 8.44
CA ALA A 96 -9.43 9.47 8.02
C ALA A 96 -8.30 9.24 6.99
N ARG A 97 -7.46 8.21 7.22
CA ARG A 97 -6.42 7.79 6.27
C ARG A 97 -7.05 7.29 4.96
N GLU A 98 -8.05 6.44 5.02
CA GLU A 98 -8.77 5.95 3.84
C GLU A 98 -9.40 7.10 3.06
N ARG A 99 -10.03 8.06 3.75
CA ARG A 99 -10.60 9.24 3.11
C ARG A 99 -9.52 10.07 2.42
N TYR A 100 -8.37 10.25 3.05
CA TYR A 100 -7.24 10.97 2.46
C TYR A 100 -6.72 10.27 1.20
N MET A 101 -6.51 8.95 1.27
CA MET A 101 -6.09 8.14 0.12
C MET A 101 -7.12 8.22 -1.02
N ARG A 102 -8.40 8.10 -0.69
CA ARG A 102 -9.49 8.24 -1.65
C ARG A 102 -9.53 9.63 -2.29
N LEU A 103 -9.34 10.70 -1.51
CA LEU A 103 -9.30 12.06 -2.05
C LEU A 103 -8.10 12.28 -2.98
N GLN A 104 -6.97 11.63 -2.70
CA GLN A 104 -5.78 11.64 -3.56
C GLN A 104 -6.06 10.91 -4.88
N GLU A 105 -6.65 9.72 -4.81
CA GLU A 105 -7.06 8.92 -5.98
C GLU A 105 -8.10 9.66 -6.84
N GLU A 106 -9.07 10.31 -6.19
CA GLU A 106 -10.08 11.14 -6.84
C GLU A 106 -9.48 12.42 -7.45
N GLY A 107 -8.19 12.72 -7.18
CA GLY A 107 -7.53 13.91 -7.72
C GLY A 107 -7.98 15.20 -7.06
N LYS A 108 -8.58 15.15 -5.85
CA LYS A 108 -9.16 16.32 -5.18
C LYS A 108 -8.14 17.08 -4.32
N THR A 109 -7.04 16.45 -3.93
CA THR A 109 -5.93 17.12 -3.25
C THR A 109 -5.18 18.04 -4.23
N ASP A 110 -4.61 19.13 -3.73
CA ASP A 110 -3.93 20.10 -4.60
C ASP A 110 -2.69 19.53 -5.27
N GLN A 111 -2.06 18.52 -4.66
CA GLN A 111 -0.96 17.76 -5.27
C GLN A 111 -1.48 16.90 -6.44
N ALA A 112 -2.54 16.12 -6.22
CA ALA A 112 -3.07 15.25 -7.27
C ALA A 112 -3.66 16.05 -8.44
N LYS A 113 -4.26 17.22 -8.20
CA LYS A 113 -4.70 18.13 -9.27
C LYS A 113 -3.54 18.56 -10.15
N LYS A 114 -2.43 19.02 -9.56
CA LYS A 114 -1.22 19.41 -10.30
C LYS A 114 -0.64 18.26 -11.10
N ASP A 115 -0.61 17.06 -10.52
CA ASP A 115 -0.13 15.86 -11.22
C ASP A 115 -1.03 15.49 -12.40
N LEU A 116 -2.35 15.53 -12.22
CA LEU A 116 -3.32 15.30 -13.30
C LEU A 116 -3.21 16.36 -14.41
N GLU A 117 -3.06 17.63 -14.06
CA GLU A 117 -2.84 18.73 -14.99
C GLU A 117 -1.55 18.53 -15.80
N ARG A 118 -0.45 18.15 -15.12
CA ARG A 118 0.82 17.83 -15.77
C ARG A 118 0.68 16.64 -16.73
N LEU A 119 -0.01 15.58 -16.32
CA LEU A 119 -0.29 14.43 -17.18
C LEU A 119 -1.19 14.80 -18.37
N ALA A 120 -2.18 15.67 -18.17
CA ALA A 120 -3.06 16.16 -19.22
C ALA A 120 -2.28 16.95 -20.28
N LEU A 121 -1.37 17.83 -19.87
CA LEU A 121 -0.50 18.57 -20.78
C LEU A 121 0.37 17.63 -21.64
N ILE A 122 0.95 16.59 -21.02
CA ILE A 122 1.74 15.60 -21.75
C ILE A 122 0.87 14.83 -22.75
N ARG A 123 -0.36 14.45 -22.36
CA ARG A 123 -1.31 13.80 -23.27
C ARG A 123 -1.67 14.70 -24.46
N GLN A 124 -1.89 15.99 -24.22
CA GLN A 124 -2.16 16.97 -25.29
C GLN A 124 -0.97 17.10 -26.22
N GLN A 125 0.25 17.28 -25.71
CA GLN A 125 1.46 17.36 -26.53
C GLN A 125 1.67 16.10 -27.39
N ARG A 126 1.41 14.92 -26.83
CA ARG A 126 1.48 13.65 -27.57
C ARG A 126 0.41 13.57 -28.66
N ALA A 127 -0.82 13.97 -28.36
CA ALA A 127 -1.91 13.97 -29.33
C ALA A 127 -1.65 14.98 -30.46
N GLU A 128 -1.18 16.18 -30.15
CA GLU A 128 -0.81 17.19 -31.14
C GLU A 128 0.38 16.75 -32.01
N ALA A 129 1.39 16.13 -31.41
CA ALA A 129 2.51 15.57 -32.17
C ALA A 129 2.08 14.41 -33.09
N ALA A 130 1.14 13.57 -32.64
CA ALA A 130 0.57 12.51 -33.47
C ALA A 130 -0.24 13.10 -34.64
N LYS A 131 -1.13 14.06 -34.37
CA LYS A 131 -1.93 14.76 -35.39
C LYS A 131 -1.05 15.47 -36.42
N LYS A 132 -0.04 16.24 -35.99
CA LYS A 132 0.91 16.91 -36.90
C LYS A 132 1.65 15.91 -37.79
N ARG A 133 2.06 14.75 -37.25
CA ARG A 133 2.69 13.69 -38.05
C ARG A 133 1.74 13.05 -39.05
N GLU A 134 0.48 12.86 -38.69
CA GLU A 134 -0.55 12.32 -39.59
C GLU A 134 -0.88 13.31 -40.72
N GLU A 135 -1.04 14.59 -40.40
CA GLU A 135 -1.27 15.65 -41.39
C GLU A 135 -0.10 15.81 -42.36
N GLU A 136 1.15 15.79 -41.88
CA GLU A 136 2.33 15.85 -42.75
C GLU A 136 2.45 14.60 -43.65
N LYS A 137 2.11 13.42 -43.14
CA LYS A 137 2.12 12.19 -43.93
C LYS A 137 1.03 12.24 -45.00
N ALA A 138 -0.18 12.63 -44.64
CA ALA A 138 -1.30 12.78 -45.57
C ALA A 138 -1.00 13.83 -46.66
N ALA A 139 -0.43 14.98 -46.30
CA ALA A 139 -0.03 16.01 -47.26
C ALA A 139 1.09 15.53 -48.21
N LYS A 140 2.06 14.76 -47.70
CA LYS A 140 3.11 14.15 -48.54
C LYS A 140 2.54 13.09 -49.47
N GLU A 141 1.56 12.30 -49.03
CA GLU A 141 0.88 11.32 -49.88
C GLU A 141 0.04 11.98 -50.96
N GLN A 142 -0.74 13.01 -50.62
CA GLN A 142 -1.51 13.79 -51.60
C GLN A 142 -0.60 14.41 -52.67
N LYS A 143 0.52 15.04 -52.28
CA LYS A 143 1.51 15.57 -53.23
C LYS A 143 2.15 14.49 -54.10
N LYS A 144 2.40 13.29 -53.56
CA LYS A 144 2.92 12.15 -54.34
C LYS A 144 1.89 11.59 -55.32
N VAL A 145 0.61 11.59 -54.97
CA VAL A 145 -0.49 11.13 -55.83
C VAL A 145 -0.78 12.16 -56.92
N GLU A 146 -0.75 13.45 -56.59
CA GLU A 146 -0.92 14.55 -57.54
C GLU A 146 0.23 14.63 -58.55
N GLY A 147 1.49 14.44 -58.11
CA GLY A 147 2.65 14.38 -59.01
C GLY A 147 2.79 13.08 -59.83
N ARG A 148 1.90 12.09 -59.62
CA ARG A 148 1.84 10.84 -60.39
C ARG A 148 0.72 10.81 -61.44
N LYS A 149 -0.15 11.81 -61.46
CA LYS A 149 -1.13 12.05 -62.53
C LYS A 149 -0.53 12.97 -63.59
#